data_AF-A0A6A8DDX5-F1
#
_entry.id   AF-A0A6A8DDX5-F1
#
_cell.length_a   1.000
_cell.length_b   1.000
_cell.length_c   1.000
_cell.angle_alpha   90.00
_cell.angle_beta   90.00
_cell.angle_gamma   90.00
#
_symmetry.space_group_name_H-M   'P 1'
#
loop_
_entity.id
_entity.type
_entity.pdbx_description
1 polymer ?
#
loop_
_entity_poly.entity_id
_entity_poly.type
_entity_poly.pdbx_seq_one_letter_code
_entity_poly.pdbx_strand_id
1 'polypeptide(L)'
;MFYIVLFQAIIMIVLTVVFFRKKLIAQQQLTSSSSDSSLKNQEKKDEKLPNFFGKNRREHFRVPLSDQTCLVEFIDFENEKLNNLKNKKFNASIENISLGGMKVDCTYNFPVRQKISILIRFSLKDEDFSLKGEILRKEEHNHLDSISYGIRFKGISEINQDKLCAILNQVIFEKNKKVS
;
A
#
# COMPACT_ATOMS: atom_id res chain seq x y z
N MET A 1 35.21 36.39 29.42
CA MET A 1 34.77 36.36 28.01
C MET A 1 35.43 35.26 27.18
N PHE A 2 36.76 35.06 27.26
CA PHE A 2 37.46 34.04 26.46
C PHE A 2 36.88 32.62 26.58
N TYR A 3 36.52 32.19 27.79
CA TYR A 3 35.91 30.87 28.03
C TYR A 3 34.55 30.66 27.36
N ILE A 4 33.76 31.72 27.19
CA ILE A 4 32.44 31.66 26.54
C ILE A 4 32.61 31.43 25.04
N VAL A 5 33.58 32.11 24.41
CA VAL A 5 33.90 31.95 22.99
C VAL A 5 34.44 30.54 22.72
N LEU A 6 35.29 30.02 23.61
CA LEU A 6 35.87 28.69 23.48
C LEU A 6 34.82 27.58 23.64
N PHE A 7 33.85 27.76 24.53
CA PHE A 7 32.72 26.84 24.70
C PHE A 7 31.80 26.82 23.46
N GLN A 8 31.51 27.98 22.86
CA GLN A 8 30.71 28.04 21.62
C GLN A 8 31.41 27.35 20.44
N ALA A 9 32.73 27.49 20.32
CA ALA A 9 33.50 26.81 19.28
C ALA A 9 33.43 25.27 19.41
N ILE A 10 33.50 24.74 20.64
CA ILE A 10 33.39 23.30 20.89
C ILE A 10 32.00 22.77 20.50
N ILE A 11 30.92 23.49 20.84
CA ILE A 11 29.55 23.09 20.46
C ILE A 11 29.41 23.03 18.93
N MET A 12 29.95 24.01 18.21
CA MET A 12 29.89 24.04 16.74
C MET A 12 30.64 22.85 16.11
N ILE A 13 31.78 22.46 16.67
CA ILE A 13 32.56 21.29 16.23
C ILE A 13 31.77 19.99 16.50
N VAL A 14 31.15 19.86 17.68
CA VAL A 14 30.34 18.67 18.01
C VAL A 14 29.14 18.54 17.08
N LEU A 15 28.43 19.64 16.81
CA LEU A 15 27.27 19.64 15.90
C LEU A 15 27.65 19.29 14.47
N THR A 16 28.79 19.79 13.97
CA THR A 16 29.29 19.42 12.63
C THR A 16 29.64 17.94 12.58
N VAL A 17 30.35 17.39 13.56
CA VAL A 17 30.69 15.95 13.60
C VAL A 17 29.43 15.08 13.61
N VAL A 18 28.41 15.42 14.41
CA VAL A 18 27.13 14.69 14.45
C VAL A 18 26.41 14.76 13.10
N PHE A 19 26.40 15.93 12.45
CA PHE A 19 25.78 16.11 11.14
C PHE A 19 26.46 15.25 10.06
N PHE A 20 27.80 15.21 10.04
CA PHE A 20 28.55 14.37 9.11
C PHE A 20 28.34 12.88 9.35
N ARG A 21 28.23 12.42 10.61
CA ARG A 21 27.92 11.00 10.89
C ARG A 21 26.52 10.59 10.42
N LYS A 22 25.51 11.44 10.60
CA LYS A 22 24.15 11.18 10.09
C LYS A 22 24.13 11.10 8.56
N LYS A 23 24.88 11.98 7.88
CA LYS A 23 24.98 11.98 6.41
C LYS A 23 25.64 10.69 5.87
N LEU A 24 26.64 10.16 6.56
CA LEU A 24 27.34 8.93 6.16
C LEU A 24 26.45 7.68 6.30
N ILE A 25 25.70 7.57 7.40
CA ILE A 25 24.77 6.45 7.65
C ILE A 25 23.60 6.46 6.66
N ALA A 26 23.13 7.66 6.26
CA ALA A 26 22.08 7.80 5.25
C ALA A 26 22.53 7.35 3.84
N GLN A 27 23.83 7.37 3.52
CA GLN A 27 24.35 6.87 2.24
C GLN A 27 24.60 5.35 2.24
N GLN A 28 24.91 4.74 3.39
CA GLN A 28 25.14 3.28 3.47
C GLN A 28 23.85 2.46 3.32
N GLN A 29 22.67 3.01 3.66
CA GLN A 29 21.39 2.32 3.45
C GLN A 29 20.92 2.30 1.99
N LEU A 30 21.52 3.08 1.10
CA LEU A 30 21.21 3.11 -0.34
C LEU A 30 22.04 2.12 -1.17
N THR A 31 23.07 1.50 -0.60
CA THR A 31 23.99 0.59 -1.32
C THR A 31 23.92 -0.87 -0.86
N SER A 32 23.12 -1.21 0.17
CA SER A 32 23.02 -2.59 0.70
C SER A 32 21.85 -3.43 0.16
N SER A 33 21.01 -2.91 -0.74
CA SER A 33 19.90 -3.68 -1.37
C SER A 33 20.16 -4.04 -2.83
N SER A 34 21.41 -3.93 -3.30
CA SER A 34 21.82 -4.24 -4.67
C SER A 34 22.47 -5.63 -4.71
N SER A 35 21.69 -6.68 -4.54
CA SER A 35 22.08 -8.05 -4.89
C SER A 35 20.84 -8.75 -5.46
N ASP A 36 20.63 -8.49 -6.75
CA ASP A 36 20.04 -9.38 -7.76
C ASP A 36 19.30 -8.55 -8.82
N SER A 37 20.03 -8.22 -9.91
CA SER A 37 19.44 -8.16 -11.25
C SER A 37 20.55 -7.95 -12.28
N SER A 38 21.33 -9.00 -12.49
CA SER A 38 22.01 -9.21 -13.77
C SER A 38 20.96 -9.56 -14.82
N LEU A 39 21.13 -9.03 -16.03
CA LEU A 39 20.43 -9.38 -17.29
C LEU A 39 19.07 -8.70 -17.55
N LYS A 40 19.11 -7.52 -18.19
CA LYS A 40 18.93 -7.43 -19.66
C LYS A 40 18.84 -5.97 -20.10
N ASN A 41 19.85 -5.55 -20.86
CA ASN A 41 19.70 -4.54 -21.89
C ASN A 41 18.66 -5.01 -22.90
N GLN A 42 17.61 -4.21 -23.09
CA GLN A 42 17.01 -4.00 -24.41
C GLN A 42 16.27 -2.66 -24.41
N GLU A 43 16.95 -1.68 -25.00
CA GLU A 43 16.32 -0.45 -25.49
C GLU A 43 15.29 -0.81 -26.57
N LYS A 44 14.07 -0.24 -26.47
CA LYS A 44 13.34 0.28 -27.63
C LYS A 44 12.14 1.15 -27.22
N LYS A 45 12.31 2.44 -27.58
CA LYS A 45 11.36 3.41 -28.14
C LYS A 45 9.96 3.63 -27.52
N ASP A 46 9.77 4.91 -27.19
CA ASP A 46 8.63 5.78 -27.50
C ASP A 46 7.25 5.41 -26.96
N GLU A 47 6.94 5.95 -25.78
CA GLU A 47 5.75 6.78 -25.59
C GLU A 47 6.01 7.75 -24.42
N LYS A 48 5.86 9.06 -24.65
CA LYS A 48 6.00 10.07 -23.61
C LYS A 48 4.83 9.96 -22.64
N LEU A 49 4.96 9.06 -21.65
CA LEU A 49 4.10 9.06 -20.46
C LEU A 49 4.29 10.42 -19.76
N PRO A 50 3.21 11.11 -19.35
CA PRO A 50 3.34 12.40 -18.67
C PRO A 50 4.27 12.25 -17.47
N ASN A 51 5.30 13.10 -17.43
CA ASN A 51 6.28 13.16 -16.34
C ASN A 51 5.57 13.49 -15.02
N PHE A 52 5.06 12.46 -14.33
CA PHE A 52 4.70 12.55 -12.94
C PHE A 52 6.02 12.68 -12.15
N PHE A 53 6.42 13.92 -11.86
CA PHE A 53 7.54 14.24 -10.97
C PHE A 53 7.20 13.92 -9.50
N GLY A 54 6.89 12.66 -9.24
CA GLY A 54 6.77 12.08 -7.91
C GLY A 54 7.25 10.64 -7.98
N LYS A 55 8.24 10.28 -7.14
CA LYS A 55 8.71 8.89 -7.05
C LYS A 55 7.49 8.01 -6.77
N ASN A 56 7.11 7.14 -7.71
CA ASN A 56 6.02 6.19 -7.51
C ASN A 56 6.40 5.30 -6.32
N ARG A 57 5.76 5.54 -5.16
CA ARG A 57 6.08 4.85 -3.90
C ARG A 57 5.39 3.49 -3.78
N ARG A 58 4.65 3.06 -4.80
CA ARG A 58 3.88 1.81 -4.76
C ARG A 58 4.72 0.67 -5.32
N GLU A 59 4.79 -0.42 -4.56
CA GLU A 59 5.48 -1.66 -4.97
C GLU A 59 4.67 -2.45 -6.01
N HIS A 60 3.34 -2.30 -6.03
CA HIS A 60 2.45 -3.04 -6.92
C HIS A 60 1.53 -2.12 -7.73
N PHE A 61 1.38 -2.43 -9.00
CA PHE A 61 0.39 -1.82 -9.87
C PHE A 61 -1.04 -2.18 -9.42
N ARG A 62 -1.97 -1.24 -9.59
CA ARG A 62 -3.37 -1.41 -9.18
C ARG A 62 -4.26 -1.52 -10.40
N VAL A 63 -5.06 -2.58 -10.44
CA VAL A 63 -6.07 -2.81 -11.45
C VAL A 63 -7.38 -2.19 -10.94
N PRO A 64 -7.94 -1.17 -11.62
CA PRO A 64 -9.27 -0.69 -11.28
C PRO A 64 -10.28 -1.79 -11.58
N LEU A 65 -11.23 -2.01 -10.69
CA LEU A 65 -12.32 -2.94 -10.89
C LEU A 65 -13.61 -2.12 -10.83
N SER A 66 -14.30 -2.03 -11.96
CA SER A 66 -15.66 -1.52 -11.99
C SER A 66 -16.54 -2.74 -11.74
N ASP A 67 -17.50 -2.65 -10.82
CA ASP A 67 -18.57 -3.66 -10.65
C ASP A 67 -18.17 -4.96 -9.94
N GLN A 68 -17.11 -4.95 -9.12
CA GLN A 68 -16.78 -6.09 -8.26
C GLN A 68 -17.13 -5.77 -6.81
N THR A 69 -17.67 -6.74 -6.08
CA THR A 69 -18.02 -6.59 -4.66
C THR A 69 -17.25 -7.59 -3.81
N CYS A 70 -17.12 -7.27 -2.52
CA CYS A 70 -16.53 -8.16 -1.54
C CYS A 70 -17.33 -8.16 -0.25
N LEU A 71 -17.21 -9.26 0.48
CA LEU A 71 -17.68 -9.41 1.85
C LEU A 71 -16.50 -9.23 2.80
N VAL A 72 -16.60 -8.25 3.69
CA VAL A 72 -15.59 -7.97 4.70
C VAL A 72 -16.11 -8.39 6.06
N GLU A 73 -15.30 -9.11 6.82
CA GLU A 73 -15.59 -9.56 8.18
C GLU A 73 -14.51 -9.06 9.14
N PHE A 74 -14.92 -8.48 10.27
CA PHE A 74 -13.98 -8.06 11.30
C PHE A 74 -13.46 -9.25 12.10
N ILE A 75 -12.14 -9.46 12.10
CA ILE A 75 -11.50 -10.53 12.86
C ILE A 75 -11.05 -10.00 14.23
N ASP A 76 -10.40 -8.84 14.23
CA ASP A 76 -9.73 -8.35 15.43
C ASP A 76 -9.54 -6.83 15.41
N PHE A 77 -9.52 -6.24 16.60
CA PHE A 77 -9.32 -4.81 16.81
C PHE A 77 -8.24 -4.61 17.87
N GLU A 78 -7.34 -3.66 17.63
CA GLU A 78 -6.37 -3.25 18.65
C GLU A 78 -7.05 -2.61 19.89
N ASN A 79 -8.27 -2.08 19.72
CA ASN A 79 -9.02 -1.45 20.80
C ASN A 79 -10.17 -2.32 21.25
N GLU A 80 -10.09 -2.77 22.51
CA GLU A 80 -11.07 -3.65 23.12
C GLU A 80 -12.50 -3.06 23.14
N LYS A 81 -12.65 -1.73 23.12
CA LYS A 81 -13.98 -1.09 23.05
C LYS A 81 -14.73 -1.40 21.75
N LEU A 82 -14.02 -1.82 20.71
CA LEU A 82 -14.58 -2.21 19.41
C LEU A 82 -14.81 -3.73 19.29
N ASN A 83 -14.54 -4.52 20.34
CA ASN A 83 -14.72 -5.97 20.31
C ASN A 83 -16.17 -6.40 20.03
N ASN A 84 -17.14 -5.53 20.30
CA ASN A 84 -18.55 -5.74 19.93
C ASN A 84 -18.80 -5.78 18.41
N LEU A 85 -17.85 -5.32 17.59
CA LEU A 85 -17.89 -5.40 16.14
C LEU A 85 -17.22 -6.67 15.59
N LYS A 86 -16.58 -7.48 16.45
CA LYS A 86 -15.94 -8.74 16.03
C LYS A 86 -16.96 -9.67 15.38
N ASN A 87 -16.56 -10.32 14.30
CA ASN A 87 -17.38 -11.18 13.44
C ASN A 87 -18.54 -10.47 12.71
N LYS A 88 -18.69 -9.13 12.84
CA LYS A 88 -19.64 -8.41 12.01
C LYS A 88 -19.14 -8.38 10.57
N LYS A 89 -20.10 -8.47 9.64
CA LYS A 89 -19.86 -8.54 8.21
C LYS A 89 -20.52 -7.36 7.52
N PHE A 90 -19.90 -6.87 6.45
CA PHE A 90 -20.47 -5.86 5.57
C PHE A 90 -20.05 -6.08 4.13
N ASN A 91 -20.89 -5.65 3.20
CA ASN A 91 -20.56 -5.65 1.77
C ASN A 91 -19.86 -4.34 1.41
N ALA A 92 -18.90 -4.43 0.49
CA ALA A 92 -18.23 -3.27 -0.08
C ALA A 92 -18.01 -3.45 -1.58
N SER A 93 -17.95 -2.35 -2.31
CA SER A 93 -17.54 -2.32 -3.71
C SER A 93 -16.02 -2.25 -3.80
N ILE A 94 -15.38 -3.03 -4.67
CA ILE A 94 -13.94 -2.98 -4.88
C ILE A 94 -13.65 -1.92 -5.95
N GLU A 95 -12.99 -0.82 -5.59
CA GLU A 95 -12.58 0.22 -6.54
C GLU A 95 -11.33 -0.19 -7.32
N ASN A 96 -10.33 -0.75 -6.62
CA ASN A 96 -9.11 -1.26 -7.23
C ASN A 96 -8.43 -2.30 -6.35
N ILE A 97 -7.62 -3.15 -6.98
CA ILE A 97 -6.88 -4.23 -6.33
C ILE A 97 -5.46 -4.33 -6.88
N SER A 98 -4.53 -4.78 -6.04
CA SER A 98 -3.17 -5.17 -6.41
C SER A 98 -2.77 -6.42 -5.63
N LEU A 99 -1.56 -6.94 -5.88
CA LEU A 99 -1.01 -8.06 -5.10
C LEU A 99 -0.84 -7.75 -3.61
N GLY A 100 -0.64 -6.47 -3.26
CA GLY A 100 -0.41 -6.05 -1.88
C GLY A 100 -1.67 -5.62 -1.12
N GLY A 101 -2.80 -5.43 -1.79
CA GLY A 101 -4.00 -4.93 -1.13
C GLY A 101 -5.07 -4.42 -2.09
N MET A 102 -6.12 -3.82 -1.53
CA MET A 102 -7.24 -3.29 -2.31
C MET A 102 -7.76 -1.98 -1.72
N LYS A 103 -8.52 -1.24 -2.52
CA LYS A 103 -9.35 -0.14 -2.09
C LYS A 103 -10.80 -0.54 -2.28
N VAL A 104 -11.61 -0.32 -1.25
CA VAL A 104 -13.03 -0.65 -1.26
C VAL A 104 -13.85 0.56 -0.84
N ASP A 105 -15.09 0.64 -1.33
CA ASP A 105 -16.07 1.66 -0.97
C ASP A 105 -17.24 1.01 -0.24
N CYS A 106 -17.67 1.60 0.87
CA CYS A 106 -18.86 1.19 1.58
C CYS A 106 -19.54 2.38 2.29
N THR A 107 -20.75 2.14 2.77
CA THR A 107 -21.54 3.12 3.53
C THR A 107 -21.25 3.08 5.03
N TYR A 108 -20.53 2.05 5.49
CA TYR A 108 -20.25 1.87 6.91
C TYR A 108 -19.06 2.69 7.36
N ASN A 109 -19.28 3.56 8.35
CA ASN A 109 -18.26 4.42 8.93
C ASN A 109 -17.62 3.79 10.17
N PHE A 110 -16.37 3.34 10.02
CA PHE A 110 -15.51 2.88 11.10
C PHE A 110 -14.28 3.78 11.32
N PRO A 111 -13.83 3.96 12.57
CA PRO A 111 -12.64 4.75 12.90
C PRO A 111 -11.34 3.99 12.55
N VAL A 112 -10.50 4.56 11.67
CA VAL A 112 -9.22 3.93 11.21
C VAL A 112 -8.01 4.36 12.04
N ARG A 113 -8.22 4.96 13.21
CA ARG A 113 -7.11 5.39 14.08
C ARG A 113 -6.35 4.22 14.70
N GLN A 114 -6.85 2.99 14.56
CA GLN A 114 -6.36 1.79 15.22
C GLN A 114 -6.21 0.68 14.17
N LYS A 115 -5.33 -0.28 14.44
CA LYS A 115 -5.17 -1.44 13.55
C LYS A 115 -6.43 -2.30 13.61
N ILE A 116 -7.07 -2.48 12.45
CA ILE A 116 -8.26 -3.33 12.29
C ILE A 116 -7.90 -4.48 11.36
N SER A 117 -7.96 -5.70 11.90
CA SER A 117 -7.75 -6.92 11.15
C SER A 117 -9.08 -7.44 10.60
N ILE A 118 -9.10 -7.72 9.30
CA ILE A 118 -10.28 -8.16 8.58
C ILE A 118 -10.02 -9.41 7.75
N LEU A 119 -11.09 -10.15 7.48
CA LEU A 119 -11.13 -11.22 6.48
C LEU A 119 -11.94 -10.70 5.31
N ILE A 120 -11.37 -10.76 4.11
CA ILE A 120 -12.00 -10.27 2.89
C ILE A 120 -12.27 -11.48 2.02
N ARG A 121 -13.52 -11.63 1.60
CA ARG A 121 -13.96 -12.66 0.66
C ARG A 121 -14.47 -11.99 -0.61
N PHE A 122 -13.92 -12.38 -1.75
CA PHE A 122 -14.30 -11.84 -3.05
C PHE A 122 -14.05 -12.88 -4.14
N SER A 123 -14.70 -12.71 -5.27
CA SER A 123 -14.51 -13.57 -6.45
C SER A 123 -14.00 -12.72 -7.60
N LEU A 124 -13.05 -13.23 -8.38
CA LEU A 124 -12.60 -12.62 -9.63
C LEU A 124 -12.47 -13.72 -10.69
N LYS A 125 -13.16 -13.58 -11.82
CA LYS A 125 -13.14 -14.57 -12.91
C LYS A 125 -13.41 -15.99 -12.43
N ASP A 126 -14.46 -16.15 -11.63
CA ASP A 126 -14.90 -17.42 -11.07
C ASP A 126 -13.93 -18.08 -10.08
N GLU A 127 -12.88 -17.36 -9.66
CA GLU A 127 -11.96 -17.79 -8.61
C GLU A 127 -12.22 -17.04 -7.31
N ASP A 128 -12.42 -17.81 -6.23
CA ASP A 128 -12.72 -17.26 -4.91
C ASP A 128 -11.46 -17.03 -4.07
N PHE A 129 -11.40 -15.85 -3.48
CA PHE A 129 -10.33 -15.43 -2.60
C PHE A 129 -10.87 -15.21 -1.19
N SER A 130 -10.14 -15.72 -0.20
CA SER A 130 -10.39 -15.46 1.22
C SER A 130 -9.09 -15.00 1.86
N LEU A 131 -8.86 -13.69 1.92
CA LEU A 131 -7.60 -13.08 2.32
C LEU A 131 -7.72 -12.32 3.64
N LYS A 132 -6.75 -12.48 4.53
CA LYS A 132 -6.61 -11.61 5.70
C LYS A 132 -6.05 -10.27 5.26
N GLY A 133 -6.52 -9.20 5.90
CA GLY A 133 -6.03 -7.86 5.63
C GLY A 133 -6.09 -6.94 6.84
N GLU A 134 -5.48 -5.78 6.68
CA GLU A 134 -5.44 -4.70 7.66
C GLU A 134 -5.96 -3.41 7.01
N ILE A 135 -6.90 -2.73 7.65
CA ILE A 135 -7.38 -1.41 7.19
C ILE A 135 -6.32 -0.37 7.59
N LEU A 136 -5.75 0.32 6.62
CA LEU A 136 -4.66 1.28 6.81
C LEU A 136 -5.09 2.74 6.78
N ARG A 137 -6.13 3.05 6.01
CA ARG A 137 -6.57 4.43 5.78
C ARG A 137 -8.05 4.49 5.43
N LYS A 138 -8.66 5.62 5.78
CA LYS A 138 -10.02 6.01 5.45
C LYS A 138 -9.98 7.25 4.56
N GLU A 139 -10.81 7.30 3.53
CA GLU A 139 -11.07 8.50 2.75
C GLU A 139 -12.59 8.74 2.77
N GLU A 140 -13.01 9.94 3.14
CA GLU A 140 -14.41 10.33 3.10
C GLU A 140 -14.66 11.09 1.79
N HIS A 141 -15.65 10.65 1.02
CA HIS A 141 -16.05 11.35 -0.19
C HIS A 141 -17.18 12.33 0.13
N ASN A 142 -16.89 13.63 0.01
CA ASN A 142 -17.83 14.71 0.33
C ASN A 142 -19.12 14.71 -0.51
N HIS A 143 -19.20 13.91 -1.58
CA HIS A 143 -20.27 14.00 -2.58
C HIS A 143 -21.18 12.77 -2.68
N LEU A 144 -20.86 11.65 -2.03
CA LEU A 144 -21.50 10.36 -2.31
C LEU A 144 -21.95 9.56 -1.07
N ASP A 145 -21.88 10.14 0.14
CA ASP A 145 -22.09 9.43 1.41
C ASP A 145 -21.36 8.07 1.48
N SER A 146 -20.24 7.99 0.75
CA SER A 146 -19.45 6.78 0.60
C SER A 146 -18.09 6.99 1.25
N ILE A 147 -17.60 5.93 1.88
CA ILE A 147 -16.34 5.92 2.57
C ILE A 147 -15.46 4.89 1.88
N SER A 148 -14.27 5.32 1.46
CA SER A 148 -13.26 4.40 0.97
C SER A 148 -12.35 3.93 2.08
N TYR A 149 -12.02 2.65 2.04
CA TYR A 149 -11.01 2.03 2.89
C TYR A 149 -9.86 1.47 2.06
N GLY A 150 -8.63 1.84 2.44
CA GLY A 150 -7.43 1.21 1.91
C GLY A 150 -7.03 0.02 2.77
N ILE A 151 -7.01 -1.16 2.16
CA ILE A 151 -6.73 -2.43 2.82
C ILE A 151 -5.39 -2.97 2.31
N ARG A 152 -4.55 -3.46 3.22
CA ARG A 152 -3.32 -4.22 2.89
C ARG A 152 -3.51 -5.69 3.21
N PHE A 153 -3.16 -6.58 2.30
CA PHE A 153 -3.22 -8.03 2.54
C PHE A 153 -2.12 -8.47 3.52
N LYS A 154 -2.42 -9.50 4.31
CA LYS A 154 -1.53 -10.05 5.34
C LYS A 154 -1.41 -11.55 5.20
N GLY A 155 -0.18 -12.05 5.11
CA GLY A 155 0.09 -13.48 5.07
C GLY A 155 -0.60 -14.19 3.91
N ILE A 156 -0.62 -13.56 2.73
CA ILE A 156 -1.07 -14.23 1.51
C ILE A 156 -0.11 -15.41 1.22
N SER A 157 -0.66 -16.59 0.92
CA SER A 157 0.17 -17.71 0.49
C SER A 157 0.71 -17.46 -0.92
N GLU A 158 1.87 -18.01 -1.24
CA GLU A 158 2.46 -17.91 -2.60
C GLU A 158 1.47 -18.37 -3.67
N ILE A 159 0.76 -19.48 -3.42
CA ILE A 159 -0.29 -20.01 -4.30
C ILE A 159 -1.39 -18.95 -4.56
N ASN A 160 -1.90 -18.30 -3.52
CA ASN A 160 -2.95 -17.29 -3.70
C ASN A 160 -2.41 -16.01 -4.34
N GLN A 161 -1.15 -15.67 -4.09
CA GLN A 161 -0.48 -14.52 -4.70
C GLN A 161 -0.28 -14.74 -6.21
N ASP A 162 0.19 -15.92 -6.61
CA ASP A 162 0.38 -16.30 -8.01
C ASP A 162 -0.95 -16.36 -8.76
N LYS A 163 -1.97 -16.97 -8.15
CA LYS A 163 -3.34 -16.97 -8.69
C LYS A 163 -3.85 -15.56 -8.90
N LEU A 164 -3.75 -14.70 -7.89
CA LEU A 164 -4.18 -13.31 -8.00
C LEU A 164 -3.40 -12.58 -9.10
N CYS A 165 -2.09 -12.79 -9.19
CA CYS A 165 -1.24 -12.21 -10.23
C CYS A 165 -1.71 -12.59 -11.64
N ALA A 166 -1.95 -13.89 -11.87
CA ALA A 166 -2.43 -14.40 -13.15
C ALA A 166 -3.77 -13.77 -13.54
N ILE A 167 -4.72 -13.72 -12.61
CA ILE A 167 -6.05 -13.15 -12.85
C ILE A 167 -5.98 -11.65 -13.13
N LEU A 168 -5.21 -10.90 -12.34
CA LEU A 168 -5.04 -9.45 -12.54
C LEU A 168 -4.44 -9.14 -13.90
N ASN A 169 -3.43 -9.90 -14.33
CA ASN A 169 -2.85 -9.77 -15.67
C ASN A 169 -3.88 -10.04 -16.77
N GLN A 170 -4.71 -11.08 -16.61
CA GLN A 170 -5.77 -11.38 -17.56
C GLN A 170 -6.83 -10.27 -17.61
N VAL A 171 -7.21 -9.69 -16.47
CA VAL A 171 -8.14 -8.54 -16.41
C VAL A 171 -7.56 -7.33 -17.14
N ILE A 172 -6.27 -7.03 -16.93
CA ILE A 172 -5.58 -5.93 -17.63
C ILE A 172 -5.60 -6.17 -19.15
N PHE A 173 -5.24 -7.39 -19.58
CA PHE A 173 -5.19 -7.75 -20.99
C PHE A 173 -6.55 -7.57 -21.69
N GLU A 174 -7.62 -8.04 -21.06
CA GLU A 174 -8.98 -7.90 -21.60
C GLU A 174 -9.46 -6.45 -21.65
N LYS A 175 -9.09 -5.63 -20.66
CA LYS A 175 -9.39 -4.19 -20.68
C LYS A 175 -8.70 -3.50 -21.84
N ASN A 176 -7.43 -3.81 -22.10
CA ASN A 176 -6.68 -3.22 -23.21
C ASN A 176 -7.25 -3.63 -24.57
N LYS A 177 -7.70 -4.90 -24.71
CA LYS A 177 -8.33 -5.38 -25.95
C LYS A 177 -9.66 -4.67 -26.25
N LYS A 178 -10.44 -4.30 -25.24
CA LYS A 178 -11.72 -3.59 -25.44
C LYS A 178 -11.55 -2.11 -25.83
N VAL A 179 -10.35 -1.56 -25.68
CA VAL A 179 -10.05 -0.14 -25.96
C VAL A 179 -9.37 0.04 -27.33
N SER A 180 -8.84 -1.03 -27.93
CA SER A 180 -8.36 -1.09 -29.33
C SER A 180 -9.48 -1.49 -30.29
#